data_AF-A0A928YE89-F1
#
_entry.id   AF-A0A928YE89-F1
#
_cell.length_a   1.000
_cell.length_b   1.000
_cell.length_c   1.000
_cell.angle_alpha   90.00
_cell.angle_beta   90.00
_cell.angle_gamma   90.00
#
_symmetry.space_group_name_H-M   'P 1'
#
loop_
_entity.id
_entity.type
_entity.pdbx_description
1 polymer ?
#
loop_
_entity_poly.entity_id
_entity_poly.type
_entity_poly.pdbx_seq_one_letter_code
_entity_poly.pdbx_strand_id
1 'polypeptide(L)'
;MTDTKSDILGVLNKYKIFIGIGVAVVISIAAVTVTFVKAKSRKDETAWQSMWRINSDLAMAAQAGKTEKDKNEALNNAIESFEYIEEALASSGTTPWILFQKGNVYYELKNYDEAIRAYNDFLQRYSGHPIAFLAKQSLGYAYEEKGLLEEACNQFNDNLLSNKVFLLAQQGWDAGRCYDKLGQKENAILNYNKAVEAEPDSIWASLSRYRLSVIK
;
A
#
# COMPACT_ATOMS: atom_id res chain seq x y z
N MET A 1 -66.22 -7.27 -12.65
CA MET A 1 -64.90 -7.22 -11.97
C MET A 1 -64.56 -8.53 -11.23
N THR A 2 -65.02 -9.70 -11.70
CA THR A 2 -64.87 -10.99 -10.99
C THR A 2 -64.05 -12.04 -11.74
N ASP A 3 -63.77 -11.86 -13.03
CA ASP A 3 -63.08 -12.88 -13.85
C ASP A 3 -61.56 -12.94 -13.62
N THR A 4 -60.92 -11.79 -13.37
CA THR A 4 -59.45 -11.70 -13.30
C THR A 4 -58.85 -12.44 -12.09
N LYS A 5 -59.58 -12.54 -10.96
CA LYS A 5 -59.12 -13.27 -9.76
C LYS A 5 -59.15 -14.78 -9.93
N SER A 6 -60.16 -15.30 -10.64
CA SER A 6 -60.30 -16.74 -10.95
C SER A 6 -59.13 -17.20 -11.82
N ASP A 7 -58.76 -16.38 -12.80
CA ASP A 7 -57.69 -16.67 -13.75
C ASP A 7 -56.29 -16.65 -13.10
N ILE A 8 -56.03 -15.67 -12.20
CA ILE A 8 -54.78 -15.61 -11.42
C ILE A 8 -54.61 -16.84 -10.52
N LEU A 9 -55.67 -17.30 -9.85
CA LEU A 9 -55.63 -18.50 -9.00
C LEU A 9 -55.37 -19.77 -9.82
N GLY A 10 -55.96 -19.86 -11.02
CA GLY A 10 -55.71 -20.95 -11.97
C GLY A 10 -54.25 -20.99 -12.43
N VAL A 11 -53.68 -19.84 -12.78
CA VAL A 11 -52.26 -19.70 -13.18
C VAL A 11 -51.33 -20.04 -12.02
N LEU A 12 -51.58 -19.52 -10.81
CA LEU A 12 -50.78 -19.83 -9.63
C LEU A 12 -50.80 -21.32 -9.30
N ASN A 13 -51.95 -21.98 -9.37
CA ASN A 13 -52.04 -23.42 -9.10
C ASN A 13 -51.35 -24.25 -10.20
N LYS A 14 -51.43 -23.83 -11.48
CA LYS A 14 -50.74 -24.47 -12.61
C LYS A 14 -49.22 -24.41 -12.48
N TYR A 15 -48.68 -23.30 -11.95
CA TYR A 15 -47.23 -23.09 -11.83
C TYR A 15 -46.70 -23.15 -10.39
N LYS A 16 -47.50 -23.53 -9.38
CA LYS A 16 -47.14 -23.49 -7.95
C LYS A 16 -45.82 -24.19 -7.61
N ILE A 17 -45.53 -25.32 -8.29
CA ILE A 17 -44.28 -26.07 -8.10
C ILE A 17 -43.11 -25.27 -8.65
N PHE A 18 -43.23 -24.70 -9.86
CA PHE A 18 -42.19 -23.87 -10.46
C PHE A 18 -41.95 -22.57 -9.69
N ILE A 19 -42.99 -21.94 -9.16
CA ILE A 19 -42.89 -20.78 -8.27
C ILE A 19 -42.17 -21.16 -6.97
N GLY A 20 -42.55 -22.29 -6.36
CA GLY A 20 -41.90 -22.81 -5.16
C GLY A 20 -40.41 -23.12 -5.36
N ILE A 21 -40.06 -23.74 -6.49
CA ILE A 21 -38.66 -23.99 -6.89
C ILE A 21 -37.93 -22.67 -7.10
N GLY A 22 -38.52 -21.72 -7.82
CA GLY A 22 -37.93 -20.41 -8.07
C GLY A 22 -37.61 -19.65 -6.78
N VAL A 23 -38.56 -19.61 -5.84
CA VAL A 23 -38.37 -18.98 -4.52
C VAL A 23 -37.29 -19.70 -3.72
N ALA A 24 -37.28 -21.05 -3.71
CA ALA A 24 -36.29 -21.83 -2.98
C ALA A 24 -34.86 -21.63 -3.51
N VAL A 25 -34.70 -21.52 -4.84
CA VAL A 25 -33.41 -21.22 -5.48
C VAL A 25 -32.91 -19.83 -5.06
N VAL A 26 -33.79 -18.81 -5.08
CA VAL A 26 -33.42 -17.44 -4.68
C VAL A 26 -32.98 -17.38 -3.22
N ILE A 27 -33.72 -18.02 -2.30
CA ILE A 27 -33.35 -18.08 -0.87
C ILE A 27 -32.00 -18.77 -0.68
N SER A 28 -31.76 -19.86 -1.41
CA SER A 28 -30.50 -20.61 -1.31
C SER A 28 -29.32 -19.78 -1.80
N ILE A 29 -29.45 -19.10 -2.94
CA ILE A 29 -28.42 -18.19 -3.46
C ILE A 29 -28.15 -17.06 -2.46
N ALA A 30 -29.20 -16.47 -1.88
CA ALA A 30 -29.05 -15.42 -0.88
C ALA A 30 -28.32 -15.92 0.38
N ALA A 31 -28.66 -17.11 0.89
CA ALA A 31 -28.00 -17.71 2.05
C ALA A 31 -26.52 -18.02 1.78
N VAL A 32 -26.20 -18.58 0.61
CA VAL A 32 -24.81 -18.81 0.17
C VAL A 32 -24.04 -17.49 0.05
N THR A 33 -24.67 -16.46 -0.52
CA THR A 33 -24.05 -15.13 -0.65
C THR A 33 -23.75 -14.52 0.71
N VAL A 34 -24.71 -14.55 1.65
CA VAL A 34 -24.54 -14.02 3.01
C VAL A 34 -23.45 -14.77 3.77
N THR A 35 -23.41 -16.10 3.69
CA THR A 35 -22.38 -16.90 4.37
C THR A 35 -21.00 -16.66 3.79
N PHE A 36 -20.87 -16.57 2.47
CA PHE A 36 -19.63 -16.21 1.79
C PHE A 36 -19.13 -14.81 2.17
N VAL A 37 -20.00 -13.80 2.13
CA VAL A 37 -19.66 -12.41 2.51
C VAL A 37 -19.22 -12.34 3.98
N LYS A 38 -19.93 -13.02 4.90
CA LYS A 38 -19.54 -13.10 6.31
C LYS A 38 -18.20 -13.81 6.52
N ALA A 39 -17.93 -14.88 5.77
CA ALA A 39 -16.64 -15.57 5.83
C ALA A 39 -15.50 -14.67 5.35
N LYS A 40 -15.67 -13.99 4.22
CA LYS A 40 -14.70 -13.02 3.70
C LYS A 40 -14.44 -11.88 4.69
N SER A 41 -15.50 -11.26 5.21
CA SER A 41 -15.40 -10.17 6.19
C SER A 41 -14.65 -10.58 7.45
N ARG A 42 -14.86 -11.81 7.96
CA ARG A 42 -14.13 -12.31 9.14
C ARG A 42 -12.65 -12.52 8.86
N LYS A 43 -12.29 -13.04 7.69
CA LYS A 43 -10.89 -13.17 7.27
C LYS A 43 -10.22 -11.80 7.19
N ASP A 44 -10.87 -10.83 6.56
CA ASP A 44 -10.37 -9.46 6.45
C ASP A 44 -10.13 -8.84 7.83
N GLU A 45 -11.11 -8.95 8.74
CA GLU A 45 -10.99 -8.45 10.11
C GLU A 45 -9.83 -9.10 10.87
N THR A 46 -9.65 -10.41 10.70
CA THR A 46 -8.55 -11.15 11.34
C THR A 46 -7.18 -10.72 10.79
N ALA A 47 -7.08 -10.47 9.49
CA ALA A 47 -5.87 -9.95 8.87
C ALA A 47 -5.53 -8.54 9.41
N TRP A 48 -6.52 -7.65 9.54
CA TRP A 48 -6.32 -6.32 10.12
C TRP A 48 -5.89 -6.38 11.59
N GLN A 49 -6.53 -7.23 12.40
CA GLN A 49 -6.14 -7.42 13.81
C GLN A 49 -4.72 -7.98 13.93
N SER A 50 -4.35 -8.93 13.07
CA SER A 50 -3.01 -9.50 13.05
C SER A 50 -1.97 -8.47 12.66
N MET A 51 -2.24 -7.64 11.65
CA MET A 51 -1.35 -6.55 11.25
C MET A 51 -1.21 -5.49 12.36
N TRP A 52 -2.30 -5.13 13.04
CA TRP A 52 -2.24 -4.20 14.17
C TRP A 52 -1.35 -4.73 15.28
N ARG A 53 -1.46 -6.03 15.60
CA ARG A 53 -0.61 -6.68 16.59
C ARG A 53 0.86 -6.63 16.18
N ILE A 54 1.20 -7.00 14.93
CA ILE A 54 2.58 -6.96 14.43
C ILE A 54 3.17 -5.55 14.56
N ASN A 55 2.43 -4.53 14.12
CA ASN A 55 2.90 -3.14 14.20
C ASN A 55 3.07 -2.68 15.65
N SER A 56 2.19 -3.11 16.56
CA SER A 56 2.32 -2.85 17.99
C SER A 56 3.57 -3.53 18.57
N ASP A 57 3.80 -4.79 18.23
CA ASP A 57 4.96 -5.56 18.70
C ASP A 57 6.28 -4.95 18.21
N LEU A 58 6.33 -4.53 16.94
CA LEU A 58 7.46 -3.79 16.38
C LEU A 58 7.70 -2.46 17.11
N ALA A 59 6.66 -1.69 17.40
CA ALA A 59 6.79 -0.43 18.13
C ALA A 59 7.30 -0.65 19.56
N MET A 60 6.81 -1.69 20.25
CA MET A 60 7.30 -2.07 21.58
C MET A 60 8.76 -2.54 21.52
N ALA A 61 9.13 -3.35 20.53
CA ALA A 61 10.49 -3.81 20.33
C ALA A 61 11.45 -2.65 20.01
N ALA A 62 11.00 -1.64 19.24
CA ALA A 62 11.79 -0.44 18.99
C ALA A 62 12.03 0.40 20.26
N GLN A 63 11.08 0.40 21.21
CA GLN A 63 11.23 1.10 22.50
C GLN A 63 12.03 0.29 23.53
N ALA A 64 11.85 -1.04 23.55
CA ALA A 64 12.46 -1.93 24.53
C ALA A 64 13.85 -2.43 24.13
N GLY A 65 14.12 -2.48 22.82
CA GLY A 65 15.36 -2.98 22.24
C GLY A 65 16.55 -2.14 22.65
N LYS A 66 17.34 -2.65 23.60
CA LYS A 66 18.62 -2.03 23.98
C LYS A 66 19.73 -2.38 22.99
N THR A 67 19.54 -3.39 22.13
CA THR A 67 20.54 -3.88 21.18
C THR A 67 20.00 -4.07 19.77
N GLU A 68 20.87 -3.92 18.77
CA GLU A 68 20.56 -4.15 17.35
C GLU A 68 20.06 -5.59 17.08
N LYS A 69 20.54 -6.55 17.87
CA LYS A 69 20.15 -7.96 17.75
C LYS A 69 18.66 -8.14 18.07
N ASP A 70 18.19 -7.55 19.16
CA ASP A 70 16.79 -7.65 19.59
C ASP A 70 15.85 -6.97 18.57
N LYS A 71 16.31 -5.83 18.00
CA LYS A 71 15.60 -5.14 16.90
C LYS A 71 15.46 -6.06 15.69
N ASN A 72 16.55 -6.68 15.24
CA ASN A 72 16.55 -7.55 14.06
C ASN A 72 15.71 -8.82 14.28
N GLU A 73 15.71 -9.39 15.48
CA GLU A 73 14.84 -10.52 15.81
C GLU A 73 13.35 -10.15 15.70
N ALA A 74 12.95 -9.00 16.26
CA ALA A 74 11.57 -8.52 16.14
C ALA A 74 11.16 -8.25 14.67
N LEU A 75 12.06 -7.69 13.87
CA LEU A 75 11.83 -7.45 12.44
C LEU A 75 11.68 -8.76 11.65
N ASN A 76 12.51 -9.77 11.92
CA ASN A 76 12.37 -11.09 11.28
C ASN A 76 11.06 -11.78 11.66
N ASN A 77 10.68 -11.75 12.94
CA ASN A 77 9.40 -12.30 13.40
C ASN A 77 8.19 -11.60 12.75
N ALA A 78 8.30 -10.30 12.49
CA ALA A 78 7.28 -9.54 11.77
C ALA A 78 7.15 -10.00 10.31
N ILE A 79 8.27 -10.28 9.62
CA ILE A 79 8.26 -10.82 8.25
C ILE A 79 7.53 -12.16 8.20
N GLU A 80 7.89 -13.10 9.07
CA GLU A 80 7.23 -14.42 9.12
C GLU A 80 5.72 -14.27 9.36
N SER A 81 5.34 -13.34 10.23
CA SER A 81 3.92 -13.06 10.50
C SER A 81 3.22 -12.45 9.30
N PHE A 82 3.87 -11.55 8.55
CA PHE A 82 3.30 -10.98 7.32
C PHE A 82 3.15 -12.02 6.21
N GLU A 83 4.12 -12.93 6.05
CA GLU A 83 4.04 -14.05 5.11
C GLU A 83 2.86 -14.97 5.44
N TYR A 84 2.68 -15.32 6.72
CA TYR A 84 1.52 -16.10 7.15
C TYR A 84 0.18 -15.41 6.84
N ILE A 85 0.06 -14.11 7.13
CA ILE A 85 -1.17 -13.35 6.82
C ILE A 85 -1.39 -13.32 5.31
N GLU A 86 -0.33 -13.13 4.53
CA GLU A 86 -0.38 -13.11 3.07
C GLU A 86 -0.88 -14.44 2.48
N GLU A 87 -0.43 -15.57 3.01
CA GLU A 87 -0.83 -16.90 2.54
C GLU A 87 -2.23 -17.32 3.00
N ALA A 88 -2.58 -17.04 4.27
CA ALA A 88 -3.78 -17.61 4.89
C ALA A 88 -4.99 -16.66 4.90
N LEU A 89 -4.74 -15.35 4.94
CA LEU A 89 -5.74 -14.34 5.29
C LEU A 89 -5.82 -13.17 4.30
N ALA A 90 -4.94 -13.13 3.28
CA ALA A 90 -4.90 -12.04 2.32
C ALA A 90 -6.22 -11.80 1.60
N SER A 91 -6.53 -10.52 1.45
CA SER A 91 -7.56 -10.05 0.52
C SER A 91 -7.07 -8.83 -0.22
N SER A 92 -7.78 -8.46 -1.28
CA SER A 92 -7.50 -7.24 -2.03
C SER A 92 -7.45 -5.97 -1.16
N GLY A 93 -8.09 -5.97 0.01
CA GLY A 93 -8.08 -4.84 0.94
C GLY A 93 -6.84 -4.80 1.84
N THR A 94 -6.34 -5.95 2.30
CA THR A 94 -5.23 -6.04 3.26
C THR A 94 -3.87 -6.23 2.61
N THR A 95 -3.80 -6.96 1.48
CA THR A 95 -2.55 -7.25 0.77
C THR A 95 -1.72 -6.01 0.43
N PRO A 96 -2.28 -4.87 -0.04
CA PRO A 96 -1.47 -3.68 -0.30
C PRO A 96 -0.70 -3.22 0.95
N TRP A 97 -1.35 -3.23 2.12
CA TRP A 97 -0.72 -2.84 3.36
C TRP A 97 0.36 -3.82 3.79
N ILE A 98 0.10 -5.12 3.65
CA ILE A 98 1.08 -6.17 3.96
C ILE A 98 2.34 -6.02 3.10
N LEU A 99 2.18 -5.85 1.78
CA LEU A 99 3.31 -5.66 0.86
C LEU A 99 4.12 -4.42 1.21
N PHE A 100 3.44 -3.30 1.49
CA PHE A 100 4.12 -2.07 1.88
C PHE A 100 4.87 -2.23 3.22
N GLN A 101 4.27 -2.87 4.23
CA GLN A 101 4.91 -3.11 5.51
C GLN A 101 6.07 -4.11 5.42
N LYS A 102 5.94 -5.18 4.63
CA LYS A 102 7.06 -6.09 4.33
C LYS A 102 8.23 -5.32 3.74
N GLY A 103 7.96 -4.45 2.77
CA GLY A 103 8.97 -3.57 2.18
C GLY A 103 9.68 -2.70 3.23
N ASN A 104 8.93 -2.07 4.14
CA ASN A 104 9.49 -1.24 5.20
C ASN A 104 10.36 -2.06 6.17
N VAL A 105 9.90 -3.25 6.56
CA VAL A 105 10.65 -4.12 7.48
C VAL A 105 11.94 -4.64 6.82
N TYR A 106 11.90 -5.05 5.56
CA TYR A 106 13.11 -5.43 4.82
C TYR A 106 14.08 -4.25 4.65
N TYR A 107 13.57 -3.04 4.42
CA TYR A 107 14.39 -1.83 4.35
C TYR A 107 15.09 -1.56 5.68
N GLU A 108 14.39 -1.67 6.81
CA GLU A 108 14.97 -1.52 8.16
C GLU A 108 16.04 -2.57 8.47
N LEU A 109 15.85 -3.80 7.98
CA LEU A 109 16.85 -4.88 8.05
C LEU A 109 18.03 -4.67 7.09
N LYS A 110 18.03 -3.60 6.29
CA LYS A 110 18.98 -3.33 5.21
C LYS A 110 19.00 -4.41 4.12
N ASN A 111 17.96 -5.23 4.06
CA ASN A 111 17.76 -6.18 2.97
C ASN A 111 17.03 -5.48 1.82
N TYR A 112 17.76 -4.59 1.14
CA TYR A 112 17.19 -3.71 0.13
C TYR A 112 16.65 -4.48 -1.09
N ASP A 113 17.18 -5.66 -1.39
CA ASP A 113 16.68 -6.51 -2.47
C ASP A 113 15.24 -6.95 -2.24
N GLU A 114 14.94 -7.50 -1.07
CA GLU A 114 13.57 -7.91 -0.73
C GLU A 114 12.64 -6.71 -0.53
N ALA A 115 13.16 -5.58 -0.01
CA ALA A 115 12.40 -4.34 0.07
C ALA A 115 11.95 -3.86 -1.33
N ILE A 116 12.88 -3.82 -2.29
CA ILE A 116 12.61 -3.47 -3.68
C ILE A 116 11.57 -4.41 -4.29
N ARG A 117 11.68 -5.73 -4.05
CA ARG A 117 10.68 -6.70 -4.55
C ARG A 117 9.29 -6.44 -3.99
N ALA A 118 9.17 -6.23 -2.67
CA ALA A 118 7.89 -6.00 -2.01
C ALA A 118 7.21 -4.70 -2.50
N TYR A 119 7.96 -3.61 -2.63
CA TYR A 119 7.42 -2.35 -3.17
C TYR A 119 7.06 -2.46 -4.65
N ASN A 120 7.84 -3.19 -5.46
CA ASN A 120 7.50 -3.43 -6.86
C ASN A 120 6.24 -4.29 -7.00
N ASP A 121 6.07 -5.33 -6.18
CA ASP A 121 4.84 -6.14 -6.19
C ASP A 121 3.62 -5.29 -5.81
N PHE A 122 3.77 -4.42 -4.80
CA PHE A 122 2.74 -3.43 -4.48
C PHE A 122 2.37 -2.60 -5.71
N LEU A 123 3.36 -1.97 -6.35
CA LEU A 123 3.12 -1.03 -7.44
C LEU A 123 2.60 -1.73 -8.70
N GLN A 124 2.96 -2.99 -8.92
CA GLN A 124 2.45 -3.79 -10.04
C GLN A 124 0.97 -4.14 -9.85
N ARG A 125 0.58 -4.55 -8.65
CA ARG A 125 -0.77 -5.07 -8.36
C ARG A 125 -1.76 -3.98 -7.92
N TYR A 126 -1.25 -2.90 -7.32
CA TYR A 126 -2.02 -1.89 -6.61
C TYR A 126 -1.57 -0.47 -6.92
N SER A 127 -1.10 -0.19 -8.14
CA SER A 127 -0.70 1.15 -8.62
C SER A 127 -1.75 2.24 -8.38
N GLY A 128 -3.05 1.90 -8.42
CA GLY A 128 -4.16 2.81 -8.15
C GLY A 128 -4.53 2.96 -6.66
N HIS A 129 -3.86 2.26 -5.75
CA HIS A 129 -4.18 2.31 -4.32
C HIS A 129 -3.79 3.67 -3.72
N PRO A 130 -4.56 4.20 -2.73
CA PRO A 130 -4.32 5.54 -2.19
C PRO A 130 -2.91 5.81 -1.64
N ILE A 131 -2.20 4.76 -1.20
CA ILE A 131 -0.82 4.82 -0.70
C ILE A 131 0.26 4.41 -1.70
N ALA A 132 -0.07 4.20 -2.99
CA ALA A 132 0.92 3.81 -4.01
C ALA A 132 2.09 4.80 -4.10
N PHE A 133 1.81 6.07 -3.83
CA PHE A 133 2.85 7.09 -3.77
C PHE A 133 3.89 6.85 -2.65
N LEU A 134 3.47 6.32 -1.50
CA LEU A 134 4.39 5.96 -0.41
C LEU A 134 5.26 4.78 -0.82
N ALA A 135 4.66 3.74 -1.41
CA ALA A 135 5.42 2.60 -1.91
C ALA A 135 6.47 3.02 -2.95
N LYS A 136 6.13 3.97 -3.82
CA LYS A 136 7.06 4.51 -4.82
C LYS A 136 8.20 5.31 -4.20
N GLN A 137 7.89 6.18 -3.24
CA GLN A 137 8.91 6.92 -2.52
C GLN A 137 9.85 5.98 -1.74
N SER A 138 9.30 5.00 -1.02
CA SER A 138 10.08 3.99 -0.30
C SER A 138 10.92 3.13 -1.25
N LEU A 139 10.42 2.82 -2.44
CA LEU A 139 11.19 2.15 -3.49
C LEU A 139 12.38 3.00 -3.95
N GLY A 140 12.18 4.32 -4.12
CA GLY A 140 13.27 5.25 -4.40
C GLY A 140 14.35 5.24 -3.33
N TYR A 141 13.97 5.29 -2.04
CA TYR A 141 14.94 5.17 -0.94
C TYR A 141 15.65 3.81 -0.92
N ALA A 142 14.95 2.71 -1.19
CA ALA A 142 15.56 1.39 -1.24
C ALA A 142 16.58 1.27 -2.39
N TYR A 143 16.28 1.83 -3.57
CA TYR A 143 17.25 1.92 -4.66
C TYR A 143 18.45 2.80 -4.29
N GLU A 144 18.21 3.94 -3.66
CA GLU A 144 19.28 4.88 -3.24
C GLU A 144 20.25 4.22 -2.25
N GLU A 145 19.74 3.52 -1.24
CA GLU A 145 20.55 2.79 -0.25
C GLU A 145 21.31 1.61 -0.86
N LYS A 146 20.74 0.98 -1.90
CA LYS A 146 21.42 -0.06 -2.68
C LYS A 146 22.48 0.49 -3.64
N GLY A 147 22.57 1.82 -3.80
CA GLY A 147 23.48 2.49 -4.74
C GLY A 147 22.99 2.51 -6.18
N LEU A 148 21.74 2.09 -6.43
CA LEU A 148 21.07 2.14 -7.74
C LEU A 148 20.45 3.53 -7.94
N LEU A 149 21.33 4.53 -8.07
CA LEU A 149 20.93 5.94 -8.02
C LEU A 149 20.09 6.36 -9.23
N GLU A 150 20.32 5.82 -10.43
CA GLU A 150 19.50 6.17 -11.60
C GLU A 150 18.05 5.72 -11.40
N GLU A 151 17.85 4.50 -10.91
CA GLU A 151 16.54 3.94 -10.57
C GLU A 151 15.86 4.73 -9.46
N ALA A 152 16.62 5.14 -8.43
CA ALA A 152 16.11 5.98 -7.34
C ALA A 152 15.59 7.33 -7.87
N CYS A 153 16.39 8.02 -8.69
CA CYS A 153 16.03 9.30 -9.28
C CYS A 153 14.77 9.18 -10.15
N ASN A 154 14.63 8.09 -10.90
CA ASN A 154 13.42 7.80 -11.67
C ASN A 154 12.19 7.64 -10.79
N GLN A 155 12.30 6.97 -9.64
CA GLN A 155 11.18 6.86 -8.70
C GLN A 155 10.80 8.21 -8.10
N PHE A 156 11.78 9.03 -7.71
CA PHE A 156 11.53 10.34 -7.14
C PHE A 156 10.98 11.34 -8.15
N ASN A 157 11.39 11.31 -9.41
CA ASN A 157 10.94 12.29 -10.41
C ASN A 157 9.59 11.97 -11.07
N ASP A 158 8.88 10.94 -10.61
CA ASP A 158 7.66 10.48 -11.27
C ASP A 158 6.42 11.34 -10.97
N ASN A 159 5.61 11.59 -12.00
CA ASN A 159 4.43 12.46 -11.95
C ASN A 159 3.20 11.85 -11.25
N LEU A 160 3.21 10.61 -10.78
CA LEU A 160 2.11 10.02 -9.99
C LEU A 160 1.73 10.87 -8.76
N LEU A 161 2.65 11.74 -8.31
CA LEU A 161 2.48 12.69 -7.21
C LEU A 161 1.99 14.08 -7.59
N SER A 162 1.88 14.39 -8.89
CA SER A 162 1.58 15.75 -9.39
C SER A 162 0.29 16.37 -8.84
N ASN A 163 -0.70 15.55 -8.46
CA ASN A 163 -1.95 16.02 -7.85
C ASN A 163 -1.88 16.22 -6.32
N LYS A 164 -0.77 15.85 -5.67
CA LYS A 164 -0.56 15.95 -4.22
C LYS A 164 0.45 17.05 -3.91
N VAL A 165 -0.02 18.29 -3.96
CA VAL A 165 0.81 19.51 -3.78
C VAL A 165 1.70 19.43 -2.53
N PHE A 166 1.18 18.89 -1.43
CA PHE A 166 1.92 18.75 -0.16
C PHE A 166 3.15 17.83 -0.22
N LEU A 167 3.32 17.03 -1.29
CA LEU A 167 4.45 16.12 -1.47
C LEU A 167 5.48 16.63 -2.47
N LEU A 168 5.14 17.66 -3.25
CA LEU A 168 6.01 18.19 -4.30
C LEU A 168 7.34 18.71 -3.75
N ALA A 169 7.31 19.31 -2.56
CA ALA A 169 8.52 19.81 -1.89
C ALA A 169 9.49 18.67 -1.52
N GLN A 170 8.97 17.60 -0.91
CA GLN A 170 9.77 16.41 -0.58
C GLN A 170 10.28 15.73 -1.84
N GLN A 171 9.44 15.62 -2.86
CA GLN A 171 9.78 15.00 -4.14
C GLN A 171 10.95 15.72 -4.83
N GLY A 172 10.87 17.05 -4.93
CA GLY A 172 11.95 17.86 -5.50
C GLY A 172 13.25 17.73 -4.70
N TRP A 173 13.15 17.65 -3.37
CA TRP A 173 14.31 17.42 -2.50
C TRP A 173 14.94 16.04 -2.74
N ASP A 174 14.15 14.97 -2.76
CA ASP A 174 14.63 13.60 -2.94
C ASP A 174 15.27 13.41 -4.33
N ALA A 175 14.61 13.90 -5.38
CA ALA A 175 15.15 13.88 -6.73
C ALA A 175 16.43 14.72 -6.82
N GLY A 176 16.43 15.94 -6.26
CA GLY A 176 17.59 16.83 -6.23
C GLY A 176 18.79 16.17 -5.54
N ARG A 177 18.58 15.59 -4.36
CA ARG A 177 19.60 14.83 -3.61
C ARG A 177 20.15 13.67 -4.42
N CYS A 178 19.28 12.93 -5.08
CA CYS A 178 19.67 11.79 -5.90
C CYS A 178 20.53 12.20 -7.10
N TYR A 179 20.13 13.23 -7.85
CA TYR A 179 20.91 13.75 -8.99
C TYR A 179 22.25 14.34 -8.56
N ASP A 180 22.30 14.96 -7.38
CA ASP A 180 23.52 15.48 -6.78
C ASP A 180 24.52 14.35 -6.48
N LYS A 181 24.03 13.23 -5.91
CA LYS A 181 24.84 12.00 -5.71
C LYS A 181 25.34 11.39 -7.02
N LEU A 182 24.56 11.50 -8.11
CA LEU A 182 24.97 11.10 -9.46
C LEU A 182 25.96 12.08 -10.14
N GLY A 183 26.20 13.25 -9.56
CA GLY A 183 27.00 14.30 -10.18
C GLY A 183 26.29 15.06 -11.31
N GLN A 184 24.99 14.86 -11.50
CA GLN A 184 24.18 15.56 -12.50
C GLN A 184 23.67 16.89 -11.94
N LYS A 185 24.57 17.87 -11.90
CA LYS A 185 24.37 19.15 -11.20
C LYS A 185 23.16 19.93 -11.71
N GLU A 186 22.97 20.00 -13.03
CA GLU A 186 21.86 20.75 -13.63
C GLU A 186 20.51 20.16 -13.22
N ASN A 187 20.41 18.82 -13.22
CA ASN A 187 19.21 18.11 -12.77
C ASN A 187 19.00 18.25 -11.26
N ALA A 188 20.07 18.27 -10.46
CA ALA A 188 20.00 18.51 -9.03
C ALA A 188 19.45 19.91 -8.73
N ILE A 189 20.02 20.95 -9.34
CA ILE A 189 19.59 22.35 -9.18
C ILE A 189 18.12 22.50 -9.59
N LEU A 190 17.73 21.93 -10.73
CA LEU A 190 16.34 21.96 -11.20
C LEU A 190 15.37 21.42 -10.13
N ASN A 191 15.66 20.26 -9.55
CA ASN A 191 14.75 19.62 -8.61
C ASN A 191 14.78 20.26 -7.20
N TYR A 192 15.92 20.76 -6.75
CA TYR A 192 15.97 21.58 -5.53
C TYR A 192 15.15 22.87 -5.67
N ASN A 193 15.19 23.53 -6.83
CA ASN A 193 14.34 24.69 -7.08
C ASN A 193 12.85 24.33 -7.06
N LYS A 194 12.45 23.20 -7.68
CA LYS A 194 11.06 22.70 -7.56
C LYS A 194 10.64 22.55 -6.10
N ALA A 195 11.52 22.05 -5.23
CA ALA A 195 11.20 21.91 -3.81
C ALA A 195 10.99 23.26 -3.11
N VAL A 196 11.83 24.25 -3.42
CA VAL A 196 11.72 25.61 -2.89
C VAL A 196 10.48 26.32 -3.39
N GLU A 197 10.11 26.13 -4.66
CA GLU A 197 8.92 26.74 -5.28
C GLU A 197 7.62 26.11 -4.76
N ALA A 198 7.62 24.78 -4.55
CA ALA A 198 6.44 24.05 -4.12
C ALA A 198 5.98 24.43 -2.72
N GLU A 199 6.90 24.50 -1.75
CA GLU A 199 6.60 24.88 -0.38
C GLU A 199 7.79 25.61 0.25
N PRO A 200 7.89 26.95 0.06
CA PRO A 200 9.06 27.74 0.46
C PRO A 200 9.42 27.66 1.94
N ASP A 201 8.46 27.40 2.82
CA ASP A 201 8.64 27.36 4.27
C ASP A 201 8.84 25.93 4.81
N SER A 202 8.86 24.93 3.93
CA SER A 202 9.09 23.54 4.32
C SER A 202 10.54 23.26 4.73
N ILE A 203 10.74 22.19 5.50
CA ILE A 203 12.08 21.66 5.78
C ILE A 203 12.81 21.28 4.49
N TRP A 204 12.08 20.76 3.50
CA TRP A 204 12.61 20.35 2.19
C TRP A 204 13.14 21.53 1.39
N ALA A 205 12.43 22.66 1.39
CA ALA A 205 12.90 23.90 0.80
C ALA A 205 14.16 24.43 1.52
N SER A 206 14.19 24.37 2.85
CA SER A 206 15.35 24.80 3.65
C SER A 206 16.61 23.97 3.33
N LEU A 207 16.46 22.64 3.27
CA LEU A 207 17.53 21.72 2.88
C LEU A 207 17.95 21.95 1.42
N SER A 208 17.00 22.18 0.52
CA SER A 208 17.25 22.46 -0.90
C SER A 208 18.06 23.76 -1.08
N ARG A 209 17.70 24.85 -0.39
CA ARG A 209 18.48 26.11 -0.41
C ARG A 209 19.91 25.90 0.07
N TYR A 210 20.09 25.11 1.14
CA TYR A 210 21.42 24.77 1.62
C TYR A 210 22.23 24.05 0.54
N ARG A 211 21.69 23.01 -0.10
CA ARG A 211 22.38 22.29 -1.18
C ARG A 211 22.69 23.18 -2.37
N LEU A 212 21.75 24.04 -2.80
CA LEU A 212 21.95 25.02 -3.86
C LEU A 212 23.10 26.00 -3.57
N SER A 213 23.35 26.33 -2.29
CA SER A 213 24.45 27.24 -1.91
C SER A 213 25.85 26.60 -1.97
N VAL A 214 25.93 25.28 -1.92
CA VAL A 214 27.21 24.53 -1.87
C VAL A 214 27.51 23.74 -3.13
N ILE A 215 26.51 23.51 -3.99
CA ILE A 215 26.69 22.84 -5.27
C ILE A 215 27.51 23.77 -6.18
N LYS A 216 28.70 23.29 -6.60
CA LYS A 216 29.66 24.05 -7.42
C LYS A 216 29.55 23.66 -8.87
#